data_AF-Q6AIL6-F1
#
_entry.id   AF-Q6AIL6-F1
#
_cell.length_a   1.000
_cell.length_b   1.000
_cell.length_c   1.000
_cell.angle_alpha   90.00
_cell.angle_beta   90.00
_cell.angle_gamma   90.00
#
_symmetry.space_group_name_H-M   'P 1'
#
loop_
_entity.id
_entity.type
_entity.pdbx_description
1 polymer ?
#
loop_
_entity_poly.entity_id
_entity_poly.type
_entity_poly.pdbx_seq_one_letter_code
_entity_poly.pdbx_strand_id
1 'polypeptide(L)'
;MSEAQTQDETLGDVLRKTRINRGLSVEEISGSTKISTKTIRAMEEDDYEQLPSPAFTHGFYGLYAKKLGLGAEEIQGQYKRESKQQTGKQLPPQHLAKDIGAMAERPLIPLFSIFGFSLLLLLFVFVIFSWFFSWNPADFLSKQLRSLDESPIVQIDRATPTHPLLDKLAEPKELSYSKPLSLHSTINTFPVQYKTENSSINFVSQGFFS
;
A
#
# COMPACT_ATOMS: atom_id res chain seq x y z
N MET A 1 1.98 -46.11 50.32
CA MET A 1 0.76 -45.32 50.12
C MET A 1 1.11 -44.12 49.25
N SER A 2 0.89 -44.22 47.94
CA SER A 2 0.44 -43.14 47.04
C SER A 2 0.39 -43.73 45.63
N GLU A 3 -0.81 -44.07 45.19
CA GLU A 3 -1.09 -44.42 43.79
C GLU A 3 -0.84 -43.17 42.95
N ALA A 4 0.20 -43.20 42.10
CA ALA A 4 0.43 -42.14 41.14
C ALA A 4 -0.64 -42.24 40.05
N GLN A 5 -1.67 -41.41 40.18
CA GLN A 5 -2.69 -41.22 39.14
C GLN A 5 -2.01 -40.69 37.89
N THR A 6 -1.73 -41.56 36.91
CA THR A 6 -1.55 -41.15 35.52
C THR A 6 -2.92 -40.79 34.96
N GLN A 7 -3.38 -39.58 35.30
CA GLN A 7 -4.34 -38.89 34.44
C GLN A 7 -3.60 -38.57 33.14
N ASP A 8 -4.21 -38.90 32.00
CA ASP A 8 -3.71 -38.47 30.69
C ASP A 8 -3.52 -36.96 30.74
N GLU A 9 -2.26 -36.53 30.71
CA GLU A 9 -1.90 -35.13 30.89
C GLU A 9 -2.40 -34.31 29.70
N THR A 10 -3.21 -33.29 29.99
CA THR A 10 -3.77 -32.43 28.94
C THR A 10 -2.75 -31.39 28.47
N LEU A 11 -3.00 -30.75 27.32
CA LEU A 11 -2.14 -29.68 26.86
C LEU A 11 -2.04 -28.52 27.87
N GLY A 12 -3.17 -28.12 28.47
CA GLY A 12 -3.21 -27.13 29.54
C GLY A 12 -2.37 -27.53 30.76
N ASP A 13 -2.42 -28.80 31.17
CA ASP A 13 -1.60 -29.32 32.27
C ASP A 13 -0.11 -29.21 31.97
N VAL A 14 0.33 -29.58 30.76
CA VAL A 14 1.72 -29.47 30.33
C VAL A 14 2.20 -28.02 30.42
N LEU A 15 1.40 -27.08 29.91
CA LEU A 15 1.72 -25.64 29.93
C LEU A 15 1.82 -25.13 31.37
N ARG A 16 0.82 -25.45 32.20
CA ARG A 16 0.76 -25.03 33.61
C ARG A 16 1.92 -25.57 34.42
N LYS A 17 2.20 -26.87 34.33
CA LYS A 17 3.33 -27.50 35.04
C LYS A 17 4.65 -26.92 34.57
N THR A 18 4.84 -26.74 33.27
CA THR A 18 6.06 -26.13 32.73
C THR A 18 6.24 -24.69 33.25
N ARG A 19 5.16 -23.90 33.31
CA ARG A 19 5.20 -22.55 33.88
C ARG A 19 5.62 -22.57 35.34
N ILE A 20 4.99 -23.42 36.16
CA ILE A 20 5.27 -23.55 37.59
C ILE A 20 6.72 -24.01 37.81
N ASN A 21 7.19 -25.00 37.06
CA ASN A 21 8.56 -25.51 37.14
C ASN A 21 9.61 -24.45 36.78
N ARG A 22 9.23 -23.45 35.98
CA ARG A 22 10.07 -22.30 35.65
C ARG A 22 9.94 -21.13 36.62
N GLY A 23 9.08 -21.24 37.64
CA GLY A 23 8.84 -20.19 38.61
C GLY A 23 8.18 -18.94 38.02
N LEU A 24 7.49 -19.06 36.88
CA LEU A 24 6.86 -17.92 36.22
C LEU A 24 5.42 -17.74 36.70
N SER A 25 5.06 -16.53 37.08
CA SER A 25 3.66 -16.14 37.34
C SER A 25 2.88 -15.94 36.04
N VAL A 26 1.55 -16.02 36.12
CA VAL A 26 0.67 -15.74 34.98
C VAL A 26 0.82 -14.26 34.56
N GLU A 27 1.05 -13.38 35.52
CA GLU A 27 1.24 -11.94 35.36
C GLU A 27 2.53 -11.63 34.58
N GLU A 28 3.64 -12.31 34.86
CA GLU A 28 4.90 -12.15 34.12
C GLU A 28 4.77 -12.60 32.66
N ILE A 29 4.06 -13.70 32.42
CA ILE A 29 3.81 -14.18 31.06
C ILE A 29 2.93 -13.18 30.33
N SER A 30 1.81 -12.78 30.93
CA SER A 30 0.92 -11.74 30.40
C SER A 30 1.66 -10.45 30.05
N GLY A 31 2.51 -9.96 30.96
CA GLY A 31 3.28 -8.73 30.77
C GLY A 31 4.22 -8.79 29.55
N SER A 32 4.83 -9.95 29.33
CA SER A 32 5.82 -10.17 28.25
C SER A 32 5.21 -10.60 26.91
N THR A 33 4.11 -11.35 26.90
CA THR A 33 3.46 -11.84 25.67
C THR A 33 2.29 -10.98 25.22
N LYS A 34 1.80 -10.08 26.09
CA LYS A 34 0.57 -9.29 25.91
C LYS A 34 -0.70 -10.12 25.78
N ILE A 35 -0.64 -11.40 26.17
CA ILE A 35 -1.82 -12.25 26.29
C ILE A 35 -2.49 -11.95 27.63
N SER A 36 -3.81 -11.76 27.65
CA SER A 36 -4.52 -11.49 28.90
C SER A 36 -4.35 -12.63 29.92
N THR A 37 -4.31 -12.30 31.21
CA THR A 37 -4.23 -13.32 32.28
C THR A 37 -5.41 -14.29 32.24
N LYS A 38 -6.60 -13.80 31.84
CA LYS A 38 -7.79 -14.62 31.62
C LYS A 38 -7.54 -15.67 30.53
N THR A 39 -6.98 -15.28 29.40
CA THR A 39 -6.67 -16.19 28.30
C THR A 39 -5.60 -17.19 28.68
N ILE A 40 -4.55 -16.78 29.39
CA ILE A 40 -3.50 -17.71 29.86
C ILE A 40 -4.09 -18.77 30.78
N ARG A 41 -4.98 -18.40 31.72
CA ARG A 41 -5.67 -19.36 32.58
C ARG A 41 -6.57 -20.29 31.78
N ALA A 42 -7.36 -19.77 30.84
CA ALA A 42 -8.19 -20.60 29.97
C ALA A 42 -7.35 -21.61 29.15
N MET A 43 -6.15 -21.23 28.71
CA MET A 43 -5.22 -22.16 28.04
C MET A 43 -4.67 -23.24 28.97
N GLU A 44 -4.43 -22.92 30.25
CA GLU A 44 -3.96 -23.86 31.27
C GLU A 44 -5.05 -24.80 31.80
N GLU A 45 -6.31 -24.36 31.71
CA GLU A 45 -7.50 -25.10 32.16
C GLU A 45 -8.18 -25.87 31.02
N ASP A 46 -7.64 -25.78 29.80
CA ASP A 46 -8.24 -26.31 28.57
C ASP A 46 -9.70 -25.84 28.37
N ASP A 47 -9.99 -24.61 28.80
CA ASP A 47 -11.30 -23.97 28.64
C ASP A 47 -11.38 -23.28 27.29
N TYR A 48 -11.70 -24.08 26.26
CA TYR A 48 -11.81 -23.63 24.89
C TYR A 48 -12.95 -22.62 24.65
N GLU A 49 -13.95 -22.55 25.52
CA GLU A 49 -15.07 -21.61 25.39
C GLU A 49 -14.67 -20.19 25.77
N GLN A 50 -13.73 -20.04 26.70
CA GLN A 50 -13.21 -18.74 27.13
C GLN A 50 -12.03 -18.24 26.28
N LEU A 51 -11.54 -19.06 25.34
CA LEU A 51 -10.49 -18.66 24.42
C LEU A 51 -11.03 -17.69 23.34
N PRO A 52 -10.21 -16.73 22.89
CA PRO A 52 -10.53 -15.90 21.73
C PRO A 52 -10.69 -16.72 20.45
N SER A 53 -10.96 -16.06 19.32
CA SER A 53 -11.17 -16.76 18.06
C SER A 53 -10.01 -17.73 17.73
N PRO A 54 -10.28 -18.90 17.12
CA PRO A 54 -9.26 -19.93 16.91
C PRO A 54 -7.99 -19.44 16.19
N ALA A 55 -8.13 -18.44 15.32
CA ALA A 55 -7.01 -17.81 14.62
C ALA A 55 -6.02 -17.13 15.59
N PHE A 56 -6.52 -16.41 16.59
CA PHE A 56 -5.68 -15.79 17.62
C PHE A 56 -5.14 -16.81 18.61
N THR A 57 -5.98 -17.76 19.02
CA THR A 57 -5.64 -18.78 20.01
C THR A 57 -4.46 -19.63 19.56
N HIS A 58 -4.40 -20.03 18.29
CA HIS A 58 -3.22 -20.71 17.74
C HIS A 58 -1.93 -19.90 17.91
N GLY A 59 -1.98 -18.58 17.67
CA GLY A 59 -0.84 -17.68 17.91
C GLY A 59 -0.46 -17.60 19.39
N PHE A 60 -1.44 -17.56 20.29
CA PHE A 60 -1.21 -17.49 21.74
C PHE A 60 -0.54 -18.74 22.29
N TYR A 61 -0.94 -19.94 21.85
CA TYR A 61 -0.24 -21.19 22.17
C TYR A 61 1.23 -21.14 21.74
N GLY A 62 1.53 -20.58 20.56
CA GLY A 62 2.91 -20.40 20.09
C GLY A 62 3.72 -19.40 20.93
N LEU A 63 3.14 -18.24 21.26
CA LEU A 63 3.79 -17.23 22.10
C LEU A 63 4.05 -17.75 23.51
N TYR A 64 3.08 -18.47 24.08
CA TYR A 64 3.19 -19.04 25.41
C TYR A 64 4.26 -20.15 25.43
N ALA A 65 4.24 -21.07 24.46
CA ALA A 65 5.26 -22.09 24.30
C ALA A 65 6.68 -21.49 24.21
N LYS A 66 6.87 -20.44 23.40
CA LYS A 66 8.16 -19.72 23.31
C LYS A 66 8.58 -19.14 24.65
N LYS A 67 7.66 -18.51 25.40
CA LYS A 67 7.95 -17.97 26.73
C LYS A 67 8.33 -19.07 27.73
N LEU A 68 7.71 -20.24 27.59
CA LEU A 68 8.02 -21.46 28.33
C LEU A 68 9.14 -22.29 27.70
N GLY A 69 9.87 -21.78 26.71
CA GLY A 69 10.96 -22.50 26.02
C GLY A 69 10.59 -23.92 25.57
N LEU A 70 9.32 -24.13 25.23
CA LEU A 70 8.79 -25.34 24.61
C LEU A 70 8.80 -25.18 23.09
N GLY A 71 8.69 -26.30 22.37
CA GLY A 71 8.54 -26.30 20.91
C GLY A 71 7.23 -25.65 20.49
N ALA A 72 7.29 -24.42 19.95
CA ALA A 72 6.09 -23.67 19.57
C ALA A 72 5.23 -24.42 18.54
N GLU A 73 5.86 -25.01 17.52
CA GLU A 73 5.16 -25.76 16.48
C GLU A 73 4.48 -27.02 17.01
N GLU A 74 5.12 -27.68 17.99
CA GLU A 74 4.58 -28.89 18.63
C GLU A 74 3.32 -28.57 19.42
N ILE A 75 3.38 -27.55 20.28
CA ILE A 75 2.26 -27.07 21.09
C ILE A 75 1.10 -26.58 20.21
N GLN A 76 1.40 -25.80 19.17
CA GLN A 76 0.41 -25.34 18.20
C GLN A 76 -0.23 -26.49 17.43
N GLY A 77 0.57 -27.47 17.02
CA GLY A 77 0.11 -28.68 16.36
C GLY A 77 -0.81 -29.51 17.25
N GLN A 78 -0.49 -29.61 18.55
CA GLN A 78 -1.32 -30.31 19.53
C GLN A 78 -2.67 -29.63 19.72
N TYR A 79 -2.69 -28.31 19.97
CA TYR A 79 -3.93 -27.52 20.04
C TYR A 79 -4.81 -27.70 18.80
N LYS A 80 -4.21 -27.72 17.60
CA LYS A 80 -4.94 -27.93 16.34
C LYS A 80 -5.56 -29.32 16.23
N ARG A 81 -4.95 -30.35 16.82
CA ARG A 81 -5.52 -31.71 16.85
C ARG A 81 -6.68 -31.80 17.84
N GLU A 82 -6.51 -31.27 19.04
CA GLU A 82 -7.51 -31.32 20.12
C GLU A 82 -8.76 -30.48 19.78
N SER A 83 -8.58 -29.26 19.26
CA SER A 83 -9.70 -28.39 18.84
C SER A 83 -10.57 -29.00 17.74
N LYS A 84 -9.97 -29.75 16.80
CA LYS A 84 -10.71 -30.49 15.76
C LYS A 84 -11.52 -31.64 16.33
N GLN A 85 -10.98 -32.35 17.31
CA GLN A 85 -11.68 -33.47 17.96
C GLN A 85 -12.88 -32.99 18.77
N GLN A 86 -12.77 -31.84 19.44
CA GLN A 86 -13.88 -31.22 20.17
C GLN A 86 -14.99 -30.72 19.24
N THR A 87 -14.63 -30.11 18.10
CA THR A 87 -15.60 -29.67 17.08
C THR A 87 -16.32 -30.86 16.43
N GLY A 88 -15.71 -32.05 16.41
CA GLY A 88 -16.33 -33.28 15.89
C GLY A 88 -17.39 -33.92 16.80
N LYS A 89 -17.43 -33.58 18.09
CA LYS A 89 -18.40 -34.12 19.07
C LYS A 89 -19.64 -33.24 19.26
N GLN A 90 -19.66 -32.02 18.72
CA GLN A 90 -20.77 -31.07 18.87
C GLN A 90 -21.09 -30.41 17.52
N LEU A 91 -22.25 -30.76 16.94
CA LEU A 91 -22.77 -30.19 15.68
C LEU A 91 -22.97 -28.66 15.77
N PRO A 92 -23.22 -27.96 14.64
CA PRO A 92 -22.38 -27.71 13.47
C PRO A 92 -21.73 -26.30 13.55
N PRO A 93 -20.53 -26.10 13.00
CA PRO A 93 -19.94 -24.77 12.91
C PRO A 93 -20.55 -23.97 11.75
N GLN A 94 -21.67 -23.29 11.96
CA GLN A 94 -22.31 -22.46 10.92
C GLN A 94 -21.51 -21.20 10.51
N HIS A 95 -20.37 -20.90 11.14
CA HIS A 95 -19.55 -19.75 10.72
C HIS A 95 -18.07 -20.05 10.49
N LEU A 96 -17.61 -21.30 10.65
CA LEU A 96 -16.17 -21.61 10.54
C LEU A 96 -15.82 -22.62 9.45
N ALA A 97 -16.79 -23.39 8.93
CA ALA A 97 -16.52 -24.34 7.85
C ALA A 97 -16.21 -23.66 6.50
N LYS A 98 -16.54 -22.37 6.34
CA LYS A 98 -16.37 -21.67 5.06
C LYS A 98 -14.95 -21.16 4.80
N ASP A 99 -14.15 -20.94 5.85
CA ASP A 99 -12.82 -20.33 5.70
C ASP A 99 -11.64 -21.29 5.90
N ILE A 100 -11.87 -22.49 6.44
CA ILE A 100 -10.78 -23.46 6.69
C ILE A 100 -10.54 -24.38 5.46
N GLY A 101 -11.51 -24.48 4.55
CA GLY A 101 -11.32 -25.14 3.25
C GLY A 101 -10.38 -24.39 2.30
N ALA A 102 -10.09 -23.11 2.56
CA ALA A 102 -9.36 -22.24 1.65
C ALA A 102 -7.84 -22.15 1.89
N MET A 103 -7.29 -22.80 2.93
CA MET A 103 -5.86 -22.71 3.26
C MET A 103 -5.04 -23.95 2.88
N ALA A 104 -5.65 -24.98 2.28
CA ALA A 104 -4.96 -26.19 1.81
C ALA A 104 -4.96 -26.35 0.29
N GLU A 105 -5.62 -25.47 -0.45
CA GLU A 105 -5.54 -25.47 -1.90
C GLU A 105 -4.43 -24.53 -2.33
N ARG A 106 -3.43 -25.10 -3.03
CA ARG A 106 -2.42 -24.34 -3.77
C ARG A 106 -3.10 -23.14 -4.44
N PRO A 107 -2.57 -21.92 -4.36
CA PRO A 107 -3.18 -20.80 -5.04
C PRO A 107 -3.07 -21.06 -6.53
N LEU A 108 -4.13 -21.65 -7.11
CA LEU A 108 -4.41 -21.58 -8.53
C LEU A 108 -4.71 -20.12 -8.78
N ILE A 109 -3.64 -19.37 -9.05
CA ILE A 109 -3.67 -17.98 -9.46
C ILE A 109 -4.80 -17.88 -10.50
N PRO A 110 -5.87 -17.11 -10.26
CA PRO A 110 -7.01 -17.09 -11.16
C PRO A 110 -6.47 -16.71 -12.53
N LEU A 111 -6.77 -17.51 -13.57
CA LEU A 111 -6.23 -17.32 -14.93
C LEU A 111 -6.35 -15.86 -15.40
N PHE A 112 -7.39 -15.15 -14.95
CA PHE A 112 -7.59 -13.71 -15.17
C PHE A 112 -6.44 -12.80 -14.68
N SER A 113 -5.76 -13.13 -13.58
CA SER A 113 -4.60 -12.40 -13.07
C SER A 113 -3.39 -12.56 -14.01
N ILE A 114 -3.19 -13.76 -14.56
CA ILE A 114 -2.12 -14.03 -15.53
C ILE A 114 -2.36 -13.24 -16.82
N PHE A 115 -3.59 -13.17 -17.32
CA PHE A 115 -3.91 -12.35 -18.49
C PHE A 115 -3.64 -10.86 -18.23
N GLY A 116 -4.00 -10.34 -17.05
CA GLY A 116 -3.72 -8.96 -16.66
C GLY A 116 -2.21 -8.66 -16.58
N PHE A 117 -1.45 -9.51 -15.90
CA PHE A 117 0.00 -9.35 -15.80
C PHE A 117 0.72 -9.54 -17.14
N SER A 118 0.25 -10.46 -17.98
CA SER A 118 0.78 -10.68 -19.33
C SER A 118 0.53 -9.46 -20.22
N LEU A 119 -0.67 -8.87 -20.18
CA LEU A 119 -0.99 -7.64 -20.90
C LEU A 119 -0.12 -6.46 -20.41
N LEU A 120 0.05 -6.33 -19.09
CA LEU A 120 0.89 -5.30 -18.48
C LEU A 120 2.36 -5.45 -18.90
N LEU A 121 2.88 -6.68 -18.88
CA LEU A 121 4.26 -6.98 -19.29
C LEU A 121 4.46 -6.68 -20.78
N LEU A 122 3.51 -7.06 -21.63
CA LEU A 122 3.56 -6.79 -23.07
C LEU A 122 3.55 -5.28 -23.33
N LEU A 123 2.69 -4.52 -22.64
CA LEU A 123 2.66 -3.06 -22.74
C LEU A 123 4.00 -2.45 -22.30
N PHE A 124 4.57 -2.93 -21.20
CA PHE A 124 5.86 -2.46 -20.69
C PHE A 124 7.00 -2.72 -21.67
N VAL A 125 7.07 -3.93 -22.24
CA VAL A 125 8.06 -4.28 -23.27
C VAL A 125 7.85 -3.43 -24.52
N PHE A 126 6.61 -3.17 -24.93
CA PHE A 126 6.30 -2.32 -26.08
C PHE A 126 6.77 -0.88 -25.87
N VAL A 127 6.59 -0.31 -24.67
CA VAL A 127 7.08 1.03 -24.32
C VAL A 127 8.61 1.09 -24.37
N ILE A 128 9.29 0.09 -23.82
CA ILE A 128 10.76 0.01 -23.84
C ILE A 128 11.26 -0.16 -25.28
N PHE A 129 10.60 -1.00 -26.09
CA PHE A 129 10.95 -1.21 -27.48
C PHE A 129 10.75 0.07 -28.32
N SER A 130 9.64 0.76 -28.13
CA SER A 130 9.36 2.07 -28.75
C SER A 130 10.45 3.09 -28.42
N TRP A 131 10.89 3.12 -27.16
CA TRP A 131 11.97 4.00 -26.70
C TRP A 131 13.33 3.62 -27.32
N PHE A 132 13.67 2.34 -27.33
CA PHE A 132 14.94 1.84 -27.85
C PHE A 132 15.05 1.94 -29.37
N PHE A 133 13.94 1.72 -30.08
CA PHE A 133 13.87 1.77 -31.54
C PHE A 133 13.62 3.20 -32.07
N SER A 134 13.51 4.21 -31.18
CA SER A 134 13.11 5.59 -31.52
C SER A 134 11.84 5.68 -32.39
N TRP A 135 10.97 4.67 -32.30
CA TRP A 135 9.80 4.51 -33.15
C TRP A 135 8.55 4.86 -32.34
N ASN A 136 8.16 6.12 -32.36
CA ASN A 136 7.06 6.67 -31.58
C ASN A 136 5.74 6.67 -32.40
N PRO A 137 4.81 5.72 -32.21
CA PRO A 137 3.53 5.70 -32.92
C PRO A 137 2.61 6.88 -32.56
N ALA A 138 2.87 7.60 -31.47
CA ALA A 138 2.12 8.83 -31.14
C ALA A 138 2.40 9.96 -32.15
N ASP A 139 3.57 9.95 -32.80
CA ASP A 139 3.87 10.89 -33.90
C ASP A 139 3.04 10.57 -35.15
N PHE A 140 2.71 9.31 -35.39
CA PHE A 140 1.82 8.92 -36.48
C PHE A 140 0.37 9.33 -36.18
N LEU A 141 -0.12 9.07 -34.96
CA LEU A 141 -1.49 9.40 -34.57
C LEU A 141 -1.72 10.91 -34.48
N SER A 142 -0.74 11.68 -33.96
CA SER A 142 -0.84 13.15 -33.92
C SER A 142 -0.85 13.78 -35.31
N LYS A 143 -0.11 13.23 -36.28
CA LYS A 143 -0.17 13.68 -37.69
C LYS A 143 -1.55 13.41 -38.30
N GLN A 144 -2.13 12.25 -38.04
CA GLN A 144 -3.47 11.91 -38.51
C GLN A 144 -4.54 12.81 -37.87
N LEU A 145 -4.49 13.02 -36.55
CA LEU A 145 -5.43 13.91 -35.85
C LEU A 145 -5.28 15.36 -36.30
N ARG A 146 -4.05 15.83 -36.54
CA ARG A 146 -3.77 17.18 -37.08
C ARG A 146 -4.33 17.35 -38.50
N SER A 147 -4.29 16.31 -39.32
CA SER A 147 -4.89 16.35 -40.66
C SER A 147 -6.43 16.34 -40.64
N LEU A 148 -7.05 15.91 -39.54
CA LEU A 148 -8.51 15.99 -39.35
C LEU A 148 -8.95 17.36 -38.80
N ASP A 149 -8.06 18.06 -38.10
CA ASP A 149 -8.28 19.42 -37.59
C ASP A 149 -8.03 20.50 -38.68
N GLU A 150 -7.22 20.18 -39.69
CA GLU A 150 -6.97 21.04 -40.85
C GLU A 150 -8.13 21.00 -41.86
N SER A 151 -9.33 21.40 -41.40
CA SER A 151 -10.43 21.76 -42.29
C SER A 151 -10.04 23.03 -43.05
N PRO A 152 -10.08 23.06 -44.39
CA PRO A 152 -9.70 24.25 -45.14
C PRO A 152 -10.63 25.40 -44.76
N ILE A 153 -10.10 26.43 -44.09
CA ILE A 153 -10.79 27.71 -43.96
C ILE A 153 -11.08 28.18 -45.38
N VAL A 154 -12.36 28.19 -45.76
CA VAL A 154 -12.84 28.82 -46.98
C VAL A 154 -12.34 30.27 -46.98
N GLN A 155 -11.36 30.57 -47.82
CA GLN A 155 -11.01 31.95 -48.16
C GLN A 155 -12.22 32.53 -48.89
N ILE A 156 -12.99 33.39 -48.21
CA ILE A 156 -13.96 34.23 -48.89
C ILE A 156 -13.15 35.30 -49.63
N ASP A 157 -12.87 35.02 -50.91
CA ASP A 157 -12.36 35.99 -51.87
C ASP A 157 -13.28 37.21 -51.86
N ARG A 158 -12.84 38.29 -51.22
CA ARG A 158 -13.43 39.62 -51.43
C ARG A 158 -12.99 40.08 -52.81
N ALA A 159 -13.79 39.76 -53.82
CA ALA A 159 -13.70 40.37 -55.13
C ALA A 159 -13.76 41.90 -54.99
N THR A 160 -12.66 42.54 -55.40
CA THR A 160 -12.50 43.97 -55.63
C THR A 160 -13.56 44.48 -56.62
N PRO A 161 -14.41 45.47 -56.28
CA PRO A 161 -15.06 46.27 -57.30
C PRO A 161 -14.06 47.31 -57.78
N THR A 162 -13.52 47.05 -58.97
CA THR A 162 -12.83 48.02 -59.82
C THR A 162 -13.70 49.26 -59.99
N HIS A 163 -13.20 50.43 -59.58
CA HIS A 163 -13.59 51.69 -60.23
C HIS A 163 -12.33 52.38 -60.76
N PRO A 164 -12.25 52.66 -62.07
CA PRO A 164 -11.13 53.32 -62.69
C PRO A 164 -11.26 54.84 -62.55
N LEU A 165 -10.13 55.52 -62.77
CA LEU A 165 -9.93 56.96 -62.97
C LEU A 165 -9.56 57.76 -61.71
N LEU A 166 -8.27 58.02 -61.52
CA LEU A 166 -7.64 59.29 -61.91
C LEU A 166 -6.18 59.33 -61.41
N ASP A 167 -5.31 58.73 -62.22
CA ASP A 167 -3.89 59.01 -62.24
C ASP A 167 -3.68 60.40 -62.85
N LYS A 168 -3.72 61.44 -62.01
CA LYS A 168 -3.09 62.76 -62.19
C LYS A 168 -3.59 63.72 -61.13
N LEU A 169 -2.63 64.37 -60.45
CA LEU A 169 -2.62 65.65 -59.72
C LEU A 169 -1.75 65.44 -58.46
N ALA A 170 -0.43 65.60 -58.59
CA ALA A 170 0.29 66.86 -58.34
C ALA A 170 0.70 67.04 -56.86
N GLU A 171 2.00 66.81 -56.62
CA GLU A 171 2.94 67.41 -55.66
C GLU A 171 2.83 67.24 -54.11
N PRO A 172 3.99 67.24 -53.42
CA PRO A 172 4.14 66.88 -52.01
C PRO A 172 4.11 68.09 -51.07
N LYS A 173 3.69 67.89 -49.82
CA LYS A 173 3.98 68.84 -48.74
C LYS A 173 4.06 68.16 -47.38
N GLU A 174 5.10 68.54 -46.63
CA GLU A 174 5.46 68.03 -45.31
C GLU A 174 4.44 68.31 -44.20
N LEU A 175 4.62 67.56 -43.10
CA LEU A 175 4.88 68.07 -41.74
C LEU A 175 3.88 67.64 -40.64
N SER A 176 4.46 66.96 -39.64
CA SER A 176 4.28 67.18 -38.19
C SER A 176 3.23 66.40 -37.36
N TYR A 177 3.74 65.96 -36.20
CA TYR A 177 3.08 65.71 -34.91
C TYR A 177 2.30 64.39 -34.75
N SER A 178 2.35 63.62 -33.64
CA SER A 178 3.18 63.59 -32.42
C SER A 178 2.86 62.31 -31.61
N LYS A 179 3.74 62.01 -30.65
CA LYS A 179 3.78 60.98 -29.60
C LYS A 179 2.51 60.82 -28.71
N PRO A 180 2.44 59.83 -27.79
CA PRO A 180 1.26 59.01 -27.53
C PRO A 180 0.57 59.36 -26.20
N LEU A 181 -0.58 58.76 -25.90
CA LEU A 181 -1.11 58.77 -24.54
C LEU A 181 -1.74 57.44 -24.14
N SER A 182 -1.24 57.00 -23.00
CA SER A 182 -1.54 55.85 -22.17
C SER A 182 -2.95 55.83 -21.57
N LEU A 183 -3.38 54.66 -21.08
CA LEU A 183 -3.49 54.32 -19.64
C LEU A 183 -4.80 53.55 -19.30
N HIS A 184 -4.68 52.33 -18.78
CA HIS A 184 -5.23 51.88 -17.48
C HIS A 184 -4.81 50.40 -17.28
N SER A 185 -3.92 50.08 -16.32
CA SER A 185 -4.19 49.76 -14.91
C SER A 185 -5.07 48.49 -14.79
N THR A 186 -4.81 47.41 -14.03
CA THR A 186 -4.04 47.27 -12.79
C THR A 186 -4.18 45.80 -12.29
N ILE A 187 -3.06 45.25 -11.81
CA ILE A 187 -2.89 44.25 -10.73
C ILE A 187 -3.35 42.79 -10.93
N ASN A 188 -2.37 41.86 -10.92
CA ASN A 188 -2.28 40.86 -9.85
C ASN A 188 -0.83 40.41 -9.57
N THR A 189 -0.44 40.73 -8.34
CA THR A 189 0.70 40.34 -7.49
C THR A 189 0.56 38.84 -7.09
N PHE A 190 1.55 37.99 -6.79
CA PHE A 190 2.85 38.07 -6.13
C PHE A 190 3.79 36.93 -6.56
N PRO A 191 5.13 37.07 -6.42
CA PRO A 191 6.12 36.02 -6.59
C PRO A 191 6.41 35.28 -5.27
N VAL A 192 6.67 33.96 -5.33
CA VAL A 192 7.25 33.20 -4.20
C VAL A 192 8.73 32.94 -4.50
N GLN A 193 9.60 33.65 -3.78
CA GLN A 193 11.04 33.42 -3.68
C GLN A 193 11.29 32.54 -2.45
N TYR A 194 11.97 31.41 -2.62
CA TYR A 194 12.49 30.64 -1.49
C TYR A 194 13.92 31.11 -1.19
N LYS A 195 14.15 31.58 0.03
CA LYS A 195 15.48 31.90 0.57
C LYS A 195 15.81 30.90 1.67
N THR A 196 17.02 30.36 1.57
CA THR A 196 17.66 29.43 2.50
C THR A 196 17.83 30.05 3.88
N GLU A 197 17.47 29.31 4.93
CA GLU A 197 17.85 29.62 6.31
C GLU A 197 18.44 28.36 6.94
N ASN A 198 19.75 28.42 7.20
CA ASN A 198 20.52 27.41 7.92
C ASN A 198 21.07 28.08 9.17
N SER A 199 20.55 27.73 10.34
CA SER A 199 21.22 27.90 11.63
C SER A 199 20.43 27.17 12.72
N SER A 200 20.99 26.12 13.33
CA SER A 200 21.49 26.24 14.72
C SER A 200 22.18 24.96 15.27
N ILE A 201 23.51 25.05 15.38
CA ILE A 201 24.35 24.81 16.58
C ILE A 201 24.08 23.56 17.46
N ASN A 202 25.13 22.72 17.65
CA ASN A 202 25.52 22.20 18.96
C ASN A 202 27.02 21.78 19.03
N PHE A 203 27.67 22.30 20.09
CA PHE A 203 28.95 22.01 20.73
C PHE A 203 29.55 20.60 20.55
N VAL A 204 30.90 20.52 20.42
CA VAL A 204 31.82 20.00 21.45
C VAL A 204 33.27 20.39 21.09
N SER A 205 33.90 21.13 21.99
CA SER A 205 35.33 21.41 22.04
C SER A 205 36.07 20.20 22.62
N GLN A 206 37.04 19.65 21.89
CA GLN A 206 38.07 18.77 22.43
C GLN A 206 39.43 19.30 21.99
N GLY A 207 40.02 20.15 22.83
CA GLY A 207 41.45 20.40 22.85
C GLY A 207 42.08 19.41 23.83
N PHE A 208 42.86 18.46 23.32
CA PHE A 208 43.81 17.69 24.12
C PHE A 208 45.22 18.15 23.74
N PHE A 209 45.90 18.77 24.71
CA PHE A 209 47.32 19.07 24.70
C PHE A 209 47.99 18.13 25.70
N SER A 210 48.86 17.24 25.22
CA SER A 210 50.18 16.84 25.77
C SER A 210 50.69 15.62 25.02
#